data_AF-A0A0N4UC75-F1
#
_entry.id   AF-A0A0N4UC75-F1
#
_cell.length_a   1.000
_cell.length_b   1.000
_cell.length_c   1.000
_cell.angle_alpha   90.00
_cell.angle_beta   90.00
_cell.angle_gamma   90.00
#
_symmetry.space_group_name_H-M   'P 1'
#
loop_
_entity.id
_entity.type
_entity.pdbx_description
1 polymer ?
#
loop_
_entity_poly.entity_id
_entity_poly.type
_entity_poly.pdbx_seq_one_letter_code
_entity_poly.pdbx_strand_id
1 'polypeptide(L)'
;MSQEDDLCIFCSIFNVNTIFGFIYATILIIGVCGNLFVATMILIDRKMFGSSINLFILSLSFADMGNLLACCPDIAMFLNGAGWLLPDIFCPTLRFLEEYFLYASVLMQIGQMLDLYILNSSNNAKSDWDYCIRYKNKAFLSLTAYLKMEDTELSLIMGGTVNF
;
A
#
# COMPACT_ATOMS: atom_id res chain seq x y z
N MET A 1 19.40 -38.56 -20.05
CA MET A 1 18.87 -37.49 -20.93
C MET A 1 17.98 -36.56 -20.10
N SER A 2 18.49 -36.05 -18.98
CA SER A 2 17.71 -35.25 -18.03
C SER A 2 18.53 -34.15 -17.35
N GLN A 3 19.70 -33.81 -17.91
CA GLN A 3 20.60 -32.80 -17.32
C GLN A 3 20.72 -31.53 -18.19
N GLU A 4 20.27 -31.59 -19.45
CA GLU A 4 20.19 -30.42 -20.34
C GLU A 4 18.93 -29.56 -20.10
N ASP A 5 17.83 -30.17 -19.64
CA ASP A 5 16.57 -29.47 -19.41
C ASP A 5 16.61 -28.59 -18.14
N ASP A 6 17.28 -29.06 -17.08
CA ASP A 6 17.34 -28.35 -15.78
C ASP A 6 18.10 -27.00 -15.88
N LEU A 7 19.18 -26.97 -16.69
CA LEU A 7 19.99 -25.76 -16.87
C LEU A 7 19.20 -24.65 -17.59
N CYS A 8 18.35 -25.01 -18.55
CA CYS A 8 17.50 -24.07 -19.27
C CYS A 8 16.38 -23.54 -18.38
N ILE A 9 15.78 -24.39 -17.55
CA ILE A 9 14.73 -24.00 -16.60
C ILE A 9 15.29 -22.99 -15.59
N PHE A 10 16.46 -23.24 -15.01
CA PHE A 10 17.09 -22.30 -14.08
C PHE A 10 17.42 -20.97 -14.76
N CYS A 11 18.00 -20.99 -15.96
CA CYS A 11 18.26 -19.77 -16.73
C CYS A 11 16.96 -18.99 -17.02
N SER A 12 15.89 -19.69 -17.38
CA SER A 12 14.56 -19.11 -17.61
C SER A 12 14.01 -18.49 -16.32
N ILE A 13 14.08 -19.19 -15.19
CA ILE A 13 13.65 -18.71 -13.87
C ILE A 13 14.44 -17.46 -13.46
N PHE A 14 15.75 -17.43 -13.63
CA PHE A 14 16.57 -16.26 -13.32
C PHE A 14 16.22 -15.06 -14.20
N ASN A 15 15.98 -15.30 -15.49
CA ASN A 15 15.53 -14.25 -16.40
C ASN A 15 14.14 -13.72 -16.02
N VAL A 16 13.16 -14.59 -15.70
CA VAL A 16 11.82 -14.13 -15.30
C VAL A 16 11.84 -13.42 -13.95
N ASN A 17 12.61 -13.89 -12.97
CA ASN A 17 12.75 -13.22 -11.67
C ASN A 17 13.39 -11.83 -11.84
N THR A 18 14.42 -11.71 -12.68
CA THR A 18 15.06 -10.42 -12.97
C THR A 18 14.10 -9.47 -13.68
N ILE A 19 13.35 -9.95 -14.68
CA ILE A 19 12.33 -9.15 -15.39
C ILE A 19 11.22 -8.73 -14.42
N PHE A 20 10.73 -9.65 -13.60
CA PHE A 20 9.72 -9.39 -12.59
C PHE A 20 10.18 -8.33 -11.59
N GLY A 21 11.41 -8.45 -11.09
CA GLY A 21 12.02 -7.46 -10.21
C GLY A 21 12.11 -6.07 -10.86
N PHE A 22 12.48 -5.99 -12.14
CA PHE A 22 12.55 -4.72 -12.87
C PHE A 22 11.16 -4.07 -13.08
N ILE A 23 10.17 -4.87 -13.46
CA ILE A 23 8.78 -4.41 -13.63
C ILE A 23 8.25 -3.90 -12.29
N TYR A 24 8.42 -4.68 -11.22
CA TYR A 24 7.95 -4.29 -9.91
C TYR A 24 8.68 -3.04 -9.38
N ALA A 25 10.00 -2.94 -9.54
CA ALA A 25 10.74 -1.74 -9.17
C ALA A 25 10.22 -0.50 -9.91
N THR A 26 9.84 -0.63 -11.17
CA THR A 26 9.23 0.45 -11.95
C THR A 26 7.85 0.84 -11.38
N ILE A 27 7.00 -0.15 -11.09
CA ILE A 27 5.68 0.07 -10.48
C ILE A 27 5.81 0.72 -9.09
N LEU A 28 6.77 0.26 -8.28
CA LEU A 28 7.06 0.82 -6.97
C LEU A 28 7.48 2.28 -7.08
N ILE A 29 8.45 2.60 -7.93
CA ILE A 29 8.94 3.98 -8.09
C ILE A 29 7.82 4.89 -8.57
N ILE A 30 7.09 4.49 -9.63
CA ILE A 30 6.02 5.30 -10.19
C ILE A 30 4.87 5.44 -9.20
N GLY A 31 4.46 4.32 -8.58
CA GLY A 31 3.33 4.27 -7.66
C GLY A 31 3.60 5.03 -6.37
N VAL A 32 4.78 4.88 -5.77
CA VAL A 32 5.17 5.64 -4.57
C VAL A 32 5.30 7.11 -4.91
N CYS A 33 6.02 7.48 -5.98
CA CYS A 33 6.16 8.89 -6.37
C CYS A 33 4.81 9.55 -6.69
N GLY A 34 3.96 8.86 -7.45
CA GLY A 34 2.65 9.35 -7.87
C GLY A 34 1.70 9.55 -6.69
N ASN A 35 1.58 8.54 -5.83
CA ASN A 35 0.73 8.64 -4.65
C ASN A 35 1.26 9.64 -3.63
N LEU A 36 2.59 9.71 -3.44
CA LEU A 36 3.21 10.70 -2.57
C LEU A 36 2.97 12.12 -3.09
N PHE A 37 3.08 12.34 -4.40
CA PHE A 37 2.79 13.63 -5.02
C PHE A 37 1.34 14.05 -4.78
N VAL A 38 0.39 13.15 -5.05
CA VAL A 38 -1.04 13.40 -4.84
C VAL A 38 -1.35 13.70 -3.37
N ALA A 39 -0.84 12.88 -2.44
CA ALA A 39 -1.01 13.09 -1.01
C ALA A 39 -0.45 14.45 -0.58
N THR A 40 0.77 14.78 -1.01
CA THR A 40 1.44 16.04 -0.67
C THR A 40 0.68 17.25 -1.21
N MET A 41 0.20 17.19 -2.46
CA MET A 41 -0.59 18.28 -3.05
C MET A 41 -1.89 18.54 -2.29
N ILE A 42 -2.61 17.48 -1.90
CA ILE A 42 -3.87 17.61 -1.13
C ILE A 42 -3.60 18.13 0.28
N LEU A 43 -2.51 17.71 0.92
CA LEU A 43 -2.14 18.14 2.27
C LEU A 43 -1.67 19.60 2.31
N ILE A 44 -0.98 20.08 1.26
CA ILE A 44 -0.55 21.47 1.15
C ILE A 44 -1.74 22.40 0.91
N ASP A 45 -2.67 22.02 0.04
CA ASP A 45 -3.84 22.85 -0.27
C ASP A 45 -5.02 22.59 0.68
N ARG A 46 -5.13 23.44 1.72
CA ARG A 46 -6.27 23.46 2.65
C ARG A 46 -7.63 23.61 1.97
N LYS A 47 -7.71 24.21 0.76
CA LYS A 47 -8.97 24.30 0.00
C LYS A 47 -9.34 22.94 -0.58
N MET A 48 -8.36 22.16 -1.05
CA MET A 48 -8.60 20.82 -1.57
C MET A 48 -9.03 19.85 -0.49
N PHE A 49 -8.54 20.00 0.74
CA PHE A 49 -8.91 19.15 1.88
C PHE A 49 -10.41 19.17 2.22
N GLY A 50 -11.14 20.22 1.81
CA GLY A 50 -12.58 20.35 2.08
C GLY A 50 -13.49 19.47 1.21
N SER A 51 -13.00 18.93 0.10
CA SER A 51 -13.83 18.15 -0.82
C SER A 51 -13.84 16.67 -0.47
N SER A 52 -15.03 16.06 -0.38
CA SER A 52 -15.21 14.64 -0.08
C SER A 52 -14.41 13.74 -1.02
N ILE A 53 -14.39 14.05 -2.32
CA ILE A 53 -13.62 13.30 -3.33
C ILE A 53 -12.11 13.37 -3.10
N ASN A 54 -11.59 14.52 -2.65
CA ASN A 54 -10.16 14.70 -2.41
C ASN A 54 -9.71 13.94 -1.16
N LEU A 55 -10.57 13.82 -0.14
CA LEU A 55 -10.28 12.98 1.02
C LEU A 55 -10.28 11.48 0.65
N PHE A 56 -11.13 11.06 -0.30
CA PHE A 56 -11.06 9.71 -0.86
C PHE A 56 -9.76 9.49 -1.62
N ILE A 57 -9.37 10.42 -2.48
CA ILE A 57 -8.12 10.35 -3.23
C ILE A 57 -6.92 10.30 -2.28
N LEU A 58 -6.94 11.08 -1.20
CA LEU A 58 -5.90 11.05 -0.17
C LEU A 58 -5.83 9.68 0.52
N SER A 59 -6.96 9.14 0.97
CA SER A 59 -7.00 7.84 1.64
C SER A 59 -6.57 6.70 0.70
N LEU A 60 -6.97 6.77 -0.57
CA LEU A 60 -6.54 5.84 -1.61
C LEU A 60 -5.02 5.92 -1.82
N SER A 61 -4.45 7.12 -1.91
CA SER A 61 -3.01 7.29 -2.10
C SER A 61 -2.19 6.68 -0.96
N PHE A 62 -2.66 6.79 0.28
CA PHE A 62 -2.03 6.13 1.42
C PHE A 62 -2.20 4.61 1.40
N ALA A 63 -3.37 4.11 1.02
CA ALA A 63 -3.61 2.67 0.90
C ALA A 63 -2.69 2.05 -0.18
N ASP A 64 -2.55 2.71 -1.32
CA ASP A 64 -1.67 2.26 -2.40
C ASP A 64 -0.18 2.35 -2.01
N MET A 65 0.24 3.41 -1.34
CA MET A 65 1.60 3.50 -0.79
C MET A 65 1.87 2.36 0.21
N GLY A 66 0.94 2.13 1.14
CA GLY A 66 1.06 1.06 2.14
C GLY A 66 1.14 -0.31 1.48
N ASN A 67 0.30 -0.58 0.48
CA ASN A 67 0.31 -1.84 -0.27
C ASN A 67 1.64 -2.03 -1.01
N LEU A 68 2.12 -0.99 -1.72
CA LEU A 68 3.41 -1.05 -2.41
C LEU A 68 4.56 -1.30 -1.44
N LEU A 69 4.60 -0.60 -0.31
CA LEU A 69 5.65 -0.77 0.69
C LEU A 69 5.60 -2.13 1.39
N ALA A 70 4.41 -2.66 1.66
CA ALA A 70 4.23 -3.98 2.26
C ALA A 70 4.71 -5.11 1.33
N CYS A 71 4.51 -4.97 0.02
CA CYS A 71 4.99 -5.95 -0.97
C CYS A 71 6.51 -5.89 -1.22
N CYS A 72 7.20 -4.80 -0.88
CA CYS A 72 8.65 -4.65 -1.07
C CYS A 72 9.48 -5.78 -0.44
N PRO A 73 9.35 -6.05 0.89
CA PRO A 73 10.07 -7.14 1.52
C PRO A 73 9.72 -8.49 0.89
N ASP A 74 8.45 -8.76 0.59
CA ASP A 74 8.06 -10.04 -0.01
C ASP A 74 8.77 -10.28 -1.35
N ILE A 75 8.84 -9.26 -2.19
CA ILE A 75 9.52 -9.36 -3.48
C ILE A 75 11.03 -9.44 -3.32
N ALA A 76 11.63 -8.71 -2.37
CA ALA A 76 13.05 -8.84 -2.05
C ALA A 76 13.38 -10.27 -1.58
N MET A 77 12.49 -10.88 -0.80
CA MET A 77 12.63 -12.25 -0.31
C MET A 77 12.47 -13.28 -1.44
N PHE A 78 11.48 -13.09 -2.31
CA PHE A 78 11.26 -13.91 -3.50
C PHE A 78 12.48 -13.89 -4.43
N LEU A 79 13.08 -12.71 -4.65
CA LEU A 79 14.26 -12.56 -5.52
C LEU A 79 15.54 -13.16 -4.93
N ASN A 80 15.71 -13.15 -3.60
CA ASN A 80 16.87 -13.76 -2.94
C ASN A 80 16.84 -15.30 -2.97
N GLY A 81 15.65 -15.92 -3.06
CA GLY A 81 15.50 -17.37 -3.18
C GLY A 81 15.97 -18.19 -1.96
N ALA A 82 16.38 -17.54 -0.88
CA ALA A 82 16.94 -18.18 0.32
C ALA A 82 15.89 -18.50 1.40
N GLY A 83 14.59 -18.47 1.05
CA GLY A 83 13.51 -18.59 2.04
C GLY A 83 13.39 -17.34 2.90
N TRP A 84 12.78 -17.44 4.08
CA TRP A 84 12.53 -16.32 4.99
C TRP A 84 13.79 -15.91 5.77
N LEU A 85 14.30 -14.69 5.56
CA LEU A 85 15.52 -14.13 6.16
C LEU A 85 15.23 -13.08 7.25
N LEU A 86 14.02 -12.53 7.26
CA LEU A 86 13.61 -11.54 8.26
C LEU A 86 13.28 -12.26 9.59
N PRO A 87 13.18 -11.52 10.71
CA PRO A 87 12.69 -12.10 11.96
C PRO A 87 11.29 -12.73 11.79
N ASP A 88 11.01 -13.82 12.50
CA ASP A 88 9.77 -14.60 12.37
C ASP A 88 8.48 -13.78 12.59
N ILE A 89 8.56 -12.70 13.39
CA ILE A 89 7.46 -11.78 13.66
C ILE A 89 7.01 -11.07 12.37
N PHE A 90 7.93 -10.74 11.46
CA PHE A 90 7.59 -10.01 10.24
C PHE A 90 6.80 -10.87 9.25
N CYS A 91 6.81 -12.21 9.35
CA CYS A 91 6.12 -13.08 8.41
C CYS A 91 4.59 -12.90 8.47
N PRO A 92 3.93 -13.13 9.63
CA PRO A 92 2.50 -12.87 9.76
C PRO A 92 2.17 -11.38 9.64
N THR A 93 3.03 -10.49 10.14
CA THR A 93 2.78 -9.04 10.10
C THR A 93 2.76 -8.51 8.67
N LEU A 94 3.73 -8.89 7.82
CA LEU A 94 3.74 -8.45 6.43
C LEU A 94 2.54 -8.99 5.66
N ARG A 95 2.19 -10.28 5.85
CA ARG A 95 1.00 -10.86 5.19
C ARG A 95 -0.29 -10.17 5.59
N PHE A 96 -0.42 -9.86 6.88
CA PHE A 96 -1.55 -9.09 7.37
C PHE A 96 -1.58 -7.68 6.75
N LEU A 97 -0.45 -6.98 6.69
CA LEU A 97 -0.38 -5.63 6.11
C LEU A 97 -0.69 -5.62 4.61
N GLU A 98 -0.16 -6.58 3.83
CA GLU A 98 -0.44 -6.73 2.40
C GLU A 98 -1.94 -6.91 2.14
N GLU A 99 -2.56 -7.88 2.82
CA GLU A 99 -4.00 -8.12 2.69
C GLU A 99 -4.80 -6.88 3.13
N TYR A 100 -4.42 -6.28 4.26
CA TYR A 100 -5.12 -5.12 4.80
C TYR A 100 -5.08 -3.93 3.84
N PHE A 101 -3.90 -3.53 3.35
CA PHE A 101 -3.77 -2.41 2.43
C PHE A 101 -4.41 -2.70 1.07
N LEU A 102 -4.34 -3.94 0.59
CA LEU A 102 -5.05 -4.36 -0.62
C LEU A 102 -6.56 -4.20 -0.45
N TYR A 103 -7.14 -4.71 0.64
CA TYR A 103 -8.56 -4.54 0.92
C TYR A 103 -8.94 -3.06 1.08
N ALA A 104 -8.12 -2.27 1.78
CA ALA A 104 -8.34 -0.84 1.95
C ALA A 104 -8.33 -0.11 0.59
N SER A 105 -7.36 -0.39 -0.28
CA SER A 105 -7.27 0.20 -1.62
C SER A 105 -8.50 -0.14 -2.45
N VAL A 106 -8.90 -1.42 -2.53
CA VAL A 106 -10.08 -1.86 -3.28
C VAL A 106 -11.35 -1.18 -2.76
N LEU A 107 -11.53 -1.10 -1.44
CA LEU A 107 -12.71 -0.45 -0.84
C LEU A 107 -12.73 1.06 -1.10
N MET A 108 -11.58 1.73 -1.10
CA MET A 108 -11.48 3.16 -1.41
C MET A 108 -11.73 3.44 -2.89
N GLN A 109 -11.23 2.59 -3.80
CA GLN A 109 -11.52 2.69 -5.23
C GLN A 109 -13.01 2.51 -5.51
N ILE A 110 -13.65 1.48 -4.93
CA ILE A 110 -15.11 1.30 -5.04
C ILE A 110 -15.84 2.51 -4.45
N GLY A 111 -15.38 3.03 -3.31
CA GLY A 111 -15.93 4.24 -2.70
C GLY A 111 -15.91 5.45 -3.62
N GLN A 112 -14.78 5.68 -4.30
CA GLN A 112 -14.63 6.75 -5.28
C GLN A 112 -15.59 6.57 -6.47
N MET A 113 -15.71 5.35 -7.01
CA MET A 113 -16.62 5.06 -8.13
C MET A 113 -18.08 5.28 -7.75
N LEU A 114 -18.47 4.90 -6.54
CA LEU A 114 -19.81 5.12 -6.02
C LEU A 114 -20.11 6.61 -5.77
N ASP A 115 -19.15 7.38 -5.26
CA ASP A 115 -19.30 8.83 -5.07
C ASP A 115 -19.61 9.52 -6.41
N LEU A 116 -18.86 9.21 -7.46
CA LEU A 116 -19.08 9.74 -8.81
C LEU A 116 -20.45 9.34 -9.38
N TYR A 117 -20.88 8.09 -9.15
CA TYR A 117 -22.19 7.62 -9.58
C TYR A 117 -23.34 8.38 -8.87
N ILE A 118 -23.20 8.59 -7.55
CA ILE A 118 -24.25 9.20 -6.72
C ILE A 118 -24.35 10.70 -6.99
N LEU A 119 -23.23 11.39 -7.16
CA LEU A 119 -23.20 12.79 -7.55
C LEU A 119 -23.94 13.03 -8.87
N ASN A 120 -23.91 12.07 -9.81
CA ASN A 120 -24.66 12.14 -11.06
C ASN A 120 -26.13 11.71 -10.93
N SER A 121 -26.48 10.92 -9.90
CA SER A 121 -27.78 10.25 -9.81
C SER A 121 -28.79 10.94 -8.88
N SER A 122 -28.38 11.56 -7.77
CA SER A 122 -29.34 12.11 -6.79
C SER A 122 -28.77 13.14 -5.81
N ASN A 123 -29.44 14.28 -5.66
CA ASN A 123 -29.13 15.28 -4.63
C ASN A 123 -29.44 14.80 -3.21
N ASN A 124 -30.51 14.00 -3.01
CA ASN A 124 -30.94 13.57 -1.67
C ASN A 124 -30.01 12.50 -1.08
N ALA A 125 -29.49 11.60 -1.92
CA ALA A 125 -28.56 10.55 -1.50
C ALA A 125 -27.20 11.10 -1.04
N LYS A 126 -26.86 12.34 -1.41
CA LYS A 126 -25.58 12.98 -1.08
C LYS A 126 -25.36 13.13 0.42
N SER A 127 -26.42 13.44 1.20
CA SER A 127 -26.29 13.68 2.64
C SER A 127 -25.93 12.43 3.44
N ASP A 128 -26.62 11.31 3.19
CA ASP A 128 -26.32 10.01 3.79
C ASP A 128 -24.94 9.51 3.37
N TRP A 129 -24.56 9.77 2.11
CA TRP A 129 -23.23 9.44 1.62
C TRP A 129 -22.15 10.23 2.35
N ASP A 130 -22.27 11.55 2.47
CA ASP A 130 -21.32 12.40 3.19
C ASP A 130 -21.08 11.94 4.64
N TYR A 131 -22.08 11.34 5.31
CA TYR A 131 -21.92 10.73 6.63
C TYR A 131 -21.07 9.46 6.60
N CYS A 132 -21.37 8.53 5.67
CA CYS A 132 -20.59 7.31 5.47
C CYS A 132 -19.12 7.60 5.13
N ILE A 133 -18.89 8.61 4.27
CA ILE A 133 -17.53 9.09 3.92
C ILE A 133 -16.78 9.54 5.17
N ARG A 134 -17.39 10.42 5.98
CA ARG A 134 -16.74 10.93 7.20
C ARG A 134 -16.42 9.80 8.18
N TYR A 135 -17.28 8.79 8.28
CA TYR A 135 -17.04 7.62 9.12
C TYR A 135 -15.85 6.80 8.61
N LYS A 136 -15.80 6.49 7.31
CA LYS A 136 -14.68 5.77 6.68
C LYS A 136 -13.36 6.52 6.79
N ASN A 137 -13.35 7.83 6.52
CA ASN A 137 -12.13 8.64 6.64
C ASN A 137 -11.65 8.75 8.09
N LYS A 138 -12.55 8.83 9.08
CA LYS A 138 -12.15 8.77 10.49
C LYS A 138 -11.53 7.42 10.85
N ALA A 139 -12.10 6.31 10.37
CA ALA A 139 -11.53 4.99 10.60
C ALA A 139 -10.14 4.87 9.98
N PHE A 140 -9.95 5.37 8.75
CA PHE A 140 -8.67 5.34 8.06
C PHE A 140 -7.62 6.25 8.71
N LEU A 141 -7.98 7.49 9.08
CA LEU A 141 -7.07 8.41 9.80
C LEU A 141 -6.73 7.91 11.22
N SER A 142 -7.68 7.28 11.90
CA SER A 142 -7.38 6.60 13.17
C SER A 142 -6.33 5.52 12.93
N LEU A 143 -6.39 4.83 11.80
CA LEU A 143 -5.46 3.77 11.48
C LEU A 143 -4.10 4.27 11.01
N THR A 144 -4.03 5.38 10.25
CA THR A 144 -2.73 6.03 10.00
C THR A 144 -2.12 6.55 11.30
N ALA A 145 -2.93 6.94 12.29
CA ALA A 145 -2.45 7.21 13.64
C ALA A 145 -1.97 5.93 14.35
N TYR A 146 -2.65 4.78 14.19
CA TYR A 146 -2.17 3.48 14.69
C TYR A 146 -0.85 3.04 14.02
N LEU A 147 -0.72 3.20 12.70
CA LEU A 147 0.51 2.88 11.98
C LEU A 147 1.63 3.89 12.26
N LYS A 148 1.31 5.17 12.52
CA LYS A 148 2.28 6.14 13.04
C LYS A 148 2.77 5.73 14.44
N MET A 149 1.89 5.15 15.26
CA MET A 149 2.30 4.53 16.52
C MET A 149 3.16 3.28 16.27
N GLU A 150 2.85 2.46 15.26
CA GLU A 150 3.68 1.31 14.85
C GLU A 150 5.07 1.75 14.34
N ASP A 151 5.20 2.86 13.59
CA ASP A 151 6.49 3.47 13.24
C ASP A 151 7.22 4.00 14.48
N THR A 152 6.48 4.41 15.52
CA THR A 152 7.04 4.86 16.81
C THR A 152 7.52 3.66 17.62
N GLU A 153 6.81 2.53 17.58
CA GLU A 153 7.24 1.23 18.11
C GLU A 153 8.42 0.67 17.31
N LEU A 154 8.43 0.81 15.98
CA LEU A 154 9.51 0.37 15.09
C LEU A 154 10.76 1.25 15.29
N SER A 155 10.60 2.54 15.57
CA SER A 155 11.71 3.42 15.98
C SER A 155 12.14 3.22 17.44
N LEU A 156 11.26 2.73 18.33
CA LEU A 156 11.65 2.23 19.66
C LEU A 156 12.42 0.90 19.57
N ILE A 157 12.04 0.01 18.66
CA ILE A 157 12.71 -1.28 18.41
C ILE A 157 14.05 -1.04 17.68
N MET A 158 14.11 -0.14 16.70
CA MET A 158 15.37 0.25 16.02
C MET A 158 16.25 1.18 16.89
N GLY A 159 15.68 1.89 17.85
CA GLY A 159 16.43 2.65 18.86
C GLY A 159 17.00 1.78 19.99
N GLY A 160 16.63 0.49 20.04
CA GLY A 160 16.98 -0.44 21.10
C GLY A 160 18.30 -1.20 20.93
N THR A 161 19.14 -0.90 19.92
CA THR A 161 20.39 -1.65 19.69
C THR A 161 21.63 -0.77 19.61
N VAL A 162 22.23 -0.41 20.75
CA VAL A 162 23.69 -0.55 20.96
C VAL A 162 24.05 -0.26 22.43
N ASN A 163 24.36 -1.30 23.19
CA ASN A 163 25.38 -1.22 24.22
C ASN A 163 26.28 -2.45 24.04
N PHE A 164 27.57 -2.17 23.87
CA PHE A 164 28.67 -3.10 23.62
C PHE A 164 28.83 -4.15 24.72
#